data_AF-A0A8H7FJA4-F1
#
_entry.id   AF-A0A8H7FJA4-F1
#
_cell.length_a   1.000
_cell.length_b   1.000
_cell.length_c   1.000
_cell.angle_alpha   90.00
_cell.angle_beta   90.00
_cell.angle_gamma   90.00
#
_symmetry.space_group_name_H-M   'P 1'
#
loop_
_entity.id
_entity.type
_entity.pdbx_description
1 polymer ?
#
loop_
_entity_poly.entity_id
_entity_poly.type
_entity_poly.pdbx_seq_one_letter_code
_entity_poly.pdbx_strand_id
1 'polypeptide(L)'
;MSDMVVEPGNVYPGAKLVEINMAGAPGDIGIWDCIFRTGGTASADNQAQLCTTSGKECKSAWGFVHVTSSGSGYLENVWGWNADHGIDNTPASNAAAIQTGRGALIESTSPTYFVGVAMEHCSLYSVHTYNAQNVWLGLIQDETPYWQRDNPAPSNWTVNDAYHDPDFSNCAASDVNCRQSFGLNFDGGQDIFSYGSAVWTFAPTQTNDIWITNNTPSNLAIFNPNNGGVGGNWTNIITAEAGGADATVAQSPGSWGGGVVAAYLTLAS
;
A
#
# COMPACT_ATOMS: atom_id res chain seq x y z
N MET A 1 -20.90 1.62 -4.72
CA MET A 1 -20.96 1.26 -3.28
C MET A 1 -20.78 2.54 -2.49
N SER A 2 -21.58 2.79 -1.44
CA SER A 2 -21.35 3.95 -0.57
C SER A 2 -21.74 3.68 0.88
N ASP A 3 -21.08 4.36 1.83
CA ASP A 3 -21.41 4.33 3.27
C ASP A 3 -21.30 2.93 3.90
N MET A 4 -20.28 2.18 3.53
CA MET A 4 -20.12 0.77 3.93
C MET A 4 -18.81 0.52 4.66
N VAL A 5 -18.86 -0.38 5.64
CA VAL A 5 -17.67 -0.98 6.26
C VAL A 5 -17.62 -2.44 5.87
N VAL A 6 -16.49 -2.89 5.33
CA VAL A 6 -16.22 -4.30 5.04
C VAL A 6 -15.10 -4.78 5.94
N GLU A 7 -15.38 -5.82 6.72
CA GLU A 7 -14.45 -6.39 7.68
C GLU A 7 -14.66 -7.91 7.79
N PRO A 8 -13.60 -8.73 7.70
CA PRO A 8 -13.72 -10.15 7.96
C PRO A 8 -13.94 -10.37 9.47
N GLY A 9 -14.96 -11.17 9.84
CA GLY A 9 -15.20 -11.50 11.25
C GLY A 9 -14.24 -12.54 11.85
N ASN A 10 -13.25 -13.01 11.08
CA ASN A 10 -12.28 -14.03 11.47
C ASN A 10 -11.02 -13.93 10.58
N VAL A 11 -10.03 -14.81 10.80
CA VAL A 11 -8.79 -14.90 10.02
C VAL A 11 -9.06 -15.63 8.70
N TYR A 12 -9.07 -14.90 7.58
CA TYR A 12 -9.32 -15.43 6.23
C TYR A 12 -8.21 -15.01 5.25
N PRO A 13 -7.05 -15.72 5.23
CA PRO A 13 -5.88 -15.30 4.46
C PRO A 13 -6.10 -15.13 2.95
N GLY A 14 -7.15 -15.73 2.39
CA GLY A 14 -7.53 -15.62 0.98
C GLY A 14 -8.60 -14.58 0.67
N ALA A 15 -9.12 -13.86 1.67
CA ALA A 15 -10.20 -12.90 1.48
C ALA A 15 -9.70 -11.63 0.80
N LYS A 16 -10.21 -11.35 -0.40
CA LYS A 16 -10.17 -10.02 -1.01
C LYS A 16 -11.43 -9.29 -0.55
N LEU A 17 -11.29 -8.15 0.11
CA LEU A 17 -12.45 -7.45 0.68
C LEU A 17 -13.32 -6.86 -0.44
N VAL A 18 -12.69 -6.32 -1.49
CA VAL A 18 -13.35 -5.88 -2.71
C VAL A 18 -12.56 -6.34 -3.94
N GLU A 19 -13.25 -6.92 -4.92
CA GLU A 19 -12.71 -7.20 -6.25
C GLU A 19 -13.61 -6.55 -7.33
N ILE A 20 -13.00 -5.71 -8.16
CA ILE A 20 -13.67 -4.99 -9.24
C ILE A 20 -13.32 -5.65 -10.57
N ASN A 21 -14.31 -6.37 -11.11
CA ASN A 21 -14.21 -7.10 -12.37
C ASN A 21 -14.88 -6.39 -13.54
N MET A 22 -15.76 -5.42 -13.25
CA MET A 22 -16.56 -4.70 -14.24
C MET A 22 -15.93 -3.35 -14.59
N ALA A 23 -16.12 -2.92 -15.83
CA ALA A 23 -15.75 -1.60 -16.31
C ALA A 23 -16.97 -0.85 -16.84
N GLY A 24 -16.92 0.48 -16.77
CA GLY A 24 -17.93 1.39 -17.28
C GLY A 24 -17.33 2.74 -17.67
N ALA A 25 -18.19 3.69 -18.02
CA ALA A 25 -17.76 5.08 -18.18
C ALA A 25 -17.24 5.65 -16.84
N PRO A 26 -16.45 6.74 -16.84
CA PRO A 26 -15.98 7.36 -15.61
C PRO A 26 -17.14 7.64 -14.63
N GLY A 27 -17.07 7.02 -13.45
CA GLY A 27 -18.08 7.13 -12.39
C GLY A 27 -19.17 6.04 -12.39
N ASP A 28 -19.29 5.21 -13.43
CA ASP A 28 -20.28 4.11 -13.44
C ASP A 28 -19.98 3.06 -12.38
N ILE A 29 -18.69 2.73 -12.23
CA ILE A 29 -18.18 1.81 -11.22
C ILE A 29 -17.49 2.65 -10.16
N GLY A 30 -18.10 2.79 -8.99
CA GLY A 30 -17.48 3.59 -7.94
C GLY A 30 -17.82 3.20 -6.52
N ILE A 31 -16.95 3.67 -5.62
CA ILE A 31 -16.94 3.42 -4.20
C ILE A 31 -16.70 4.78 -3.51
N TRP A 32 -17.64 5.21 -2.68
CA TRP A 32 -17.58 6.48 -1.96
C TRP A 32 -17.76 6.25 -0.47
N ASP A 33 -17.00 6.93 0.39
CA ASP A 33 -17.20 6.88 1.85
C ASP A 33 -17.24 5.45 2.40
N CYS A 34 -16.21 4.66 2.10
CA CYS A 34 -16.14 3.25 2.51
C CYS A 34 -14.88 2.93 3.30
N ILE A 35 -15.01 2.04 4.28
CA ILE A 35 -13.87 1.55 5.09
C ILE A 35 -13.71 0.06 4.84
N PHE A 36 -12.50 -0.35 4.49
CA PHE A 36 -12.10 -1.75 4.38
C PHE A 36 -11.10 -2.01 5.49
N ARG A 37 -11.45 -2.84 6.47
CA ARG A 37 -10.57 -2.99 7.63
C ARG A 37 -10.42 -4.42 8.08
N THR A 38 -9.32 -4.68 8.78
CA THR A 38 -9.08 -5.96 9.42
C THR A 38 -8.71 -5.77 10.89
N GLY A 39 -9.62 -6.17 11.78
CA GLY A 39 -9.32 -6.26 13.21
C GLY A 39 -9.46 -4.96 13.97
N GLY A 40 -9.02 -4.99 15.24
CA GLY A 40 -9.07 -3.85 16.15
C GLY A 40 -10.46 -3.50 16.67
N THR A 41 -11.50 -4.22 16.26
CA THR A 41 -12.91 -3.87 16.53
C THR A 41 -13.64 -4.99 17.25
N ALA A 42 -14.76 -4.67 17.90
CA ALA A 42 -15.61 -5.66 18.56
C ALA A 42 -16.21 -6.67 17.56
N SER A 43 -16.41 -6.25 16.30
CA SER A 43 -16.91 -7.11 15.22
C SER A 43 -15.89 -8.16 14.76
N ALA A 44 -14.61 -7.96 15.09
CA ALA A 44 -13.51 -8.87 14.76
C ALA A 44 -12.89 -9.52 16.01
N ASP A 45 -13.65 -9.70 17.10
CA ASP A 45 -13.16 -10.30 18.35
C ASP A 45 -12.48 -11.67 18.14
N ASN A 46 -12.99 -12.49 17.21
CA ASN A 46 -12.34 -13.76 16.87
C ASN A 46 -10.90 -13.56 16.36
N GLN A 47 -10.64 -12.51 15.59
CA GLN A 47 -9.27 -12.19 15.18
C GLN A 47 -8.43 -11.81 16.39
N ALA A 48 -8.93 -10.97 17.29
CA ALA A 48 -8.21 -10.60 18.51
C ALA A 48 -7.88 -11.80 19.41
N GLN A 49 -8.73 -12.82 19.44
CA GLN A 49 -8.49 -14.07 20.18
C GLN A 49 -7.48 -15.00 19.51
N LEU A 50 -7.42 -15.01 18.18
CA LEU A 50 -6.49 -15.85 17.41
C LEU A 50 -5.11 -15.19 17.25
N CYS A 51 -5.08 -13.86 17.17
CA CYS A 51 -3.92 -13.06 16.83
C CYS A 51 -3.32 -12.45 18.09
N THR A 52 -2.68 -13.29 18.91
CA THR A 52 -2.23 -12.91 20.25
C THR A 52 -0.75 -12.53 20.32
N THR A 53 -0.02 -12.59 19.20
CA THR A 53 1.42 -12.36 19.19
C THR A 53 1.83 -11.52 17.99
N SER A 54 2.25 -10.29 18.28
CA SER A 54 2.75 -9.34 17.28
C SER A 54 3.87 -9.96 16.43
N GLY A 55 3.83 -9.72 15.11
CA GLY A 55 4.81 -10.23 14.15
C GLY A 55 4.78 -11.75 13.89
N LYS A 56 3.86 -12.52 14.49
CA LYS A 56 3.65 -13.94 14.18
C LYS A 56 2.51 -14.15 13.17
N GLU A 57 2.36 -15.37 12.66
CA GLU A 57 1.40 -15.65 11.60
C GLU A 57 -0.05 -15.44 12.06
N CYS A 58 -0.64 -14.31 11.67
CA CYS A 58 -2.07 -14.03 11.71
C CYS A 58 -2.45 -13.26 10.43
N LYS A 59 -2.76 -14.00 9.37
CA LYS A 59 -3.11 -13.44 8.05
C LYS A 59 -4.61 -13.22 7.95
N SER A 60 -5.07 -12.02 8.26
CA SER A 60 -6.50 -11.71 8.30
C SER A 60 -7.16 -11.71 6.94
N ALA A 61 -6.53 -11.08 5.95
CA ALA A 61 -7.07 -10.93 4.60
C ALA A 61 -5.95 -10.91 3.56
N TRP A 62 -6.26 -11.36 2.34
CA TRP A 62 -5.38 -11.23 1.18
C TRP A 62 -5.07 -9.75 0.90
N GLY A 63 -6.07 -8.89 1.01
CA GLY A 63 -5.97 -7.45 0.79
C GLY A 63 -7.30 -6.71 0.70
N PHE A 64 -7.23 -5.38 0.59
CA PHE A 64 -8.41 -4.51 0.60
C PHE A 64 -9.09 -4.43 -0.76
N VAL A 65 -8.35 -4.04 -1.80
CA VAL A 65 -8.91 -3.75 -3.12
C VAL A 65 -8.12 -4.49 -4.21
N HIS A 66 -8.85 -5.12 -5.12
CA HIS A 66 -8.30 -5.66 -6.36
C HIS A 66 -9.09 -5.12 -7.56
N VAL A 67 -8.48 -4.25 -8.36
CA VAL A 67 -9.03 -3.81 -9.64
C VAL A 67 -8.38 -4.65 -10.73
N THR A 68 -9.11 -5.63 -11.24
CA THR A 68 -8.61 -6.57 -12.25
C THR A 68 -8.32 -5.88 -13.58
N SER A 69 -7.62 -6.57 -14.48
CA SER A 69 -7.30 -6.06 -15.83
C SER A 69 -8.52 -5.67 -16.68
N SER A 70 -9.69 -6.27 -16.45
CA SER A 70 -10.96 -5.92 -17.10
C SER A 70 -11.82 -4.92 -16.32
N GLY A 71 -11.44 -4.59 -15.08
CA GLY A 71 -12.18 -3.67 -14.22
C GLY A 71 -11.93 -2.20 -14.56
N SER A 72 -12.75 -1.32 -13.99
CA SER A 72 -12.44 0.11 -13.83
C SER A 72 -13.10 0.62 -12.55
N GLY A 73 -12.62 1.73 -11.97
CA GLY A 73 -13.20 2.23 -10.72
C GLY A 73 -12.93 3.70 -10.43
N TYR A 74 -13.90 4.36 -9.80
CA TYR A 74 -13.74 5.63 -9.11
C TYR A 74 -13.90 5.42 -7.61
N LEU A 75 -12.81 5.50 -6.86
CA LEU A 75 -12.77 5.32 -5.41
C LEU A 75 -12.50 6.68 -4.77
N GLU A 76 -13.40 7.17 -3.93
CA GLU A 76 -13.26 8.45 -3.23
C GLU A 76 -13.56 8.31 -1.74
N ASN A 77 -12.71 8.90 -0.91
CA ASN A 77 -12.79 8.79 0.55
C ASN A 77 -12.90 7.31 1.01
N VAL A 78 -11.93 6.51 0.57
CA VAL A 78 -11.83 5.08 0.92
C VAL A 78 -10.65 4.85 1.83
N TRP A 79 -10.86 4.15 2.94
CA TRP A 79 -9.81 3.81 3.90
C TRP A 79 -9.67 2.30 4.06
N GLY A 80 -8.57 1.76 3.53
CA GLY A 80 -8.07 0.43 3.83
C GLY A 80 -7.19 0.46 5.08
N TRP A 81 -7.62 -0.15 6.19
CA TRP A 81 -6.89 -0.11 7.45
C TRP A 81 -6.68 -1.50 8.04
N ASN A 82 -5.43 -1.94 8.07
CA ASN A 82 -5.06 -3.10 8.87
C ASN A 82 -4.75 -2.64 10.29
N ALA A 83 -5.48 -3.17 11.27
CA ALA A 83 -5.38 -2.67 12.63
C ALA A 83 -3.95 -2.68 13.18
N ASP A 84 -3.43 -1.50 13.50
CA ASP A 84 -2.21 -1.32 14.27
C ASP A 84 -2.51 -1.20 15.78
N HIS A 85 -3.73 -0.80 16.13
CA HIS A 85 -4.24 -0.73 17.50
C HIS A 85 -5.73 -1.13 17.59
N GLY A 86 -6.21 -1.38 18.80
CA GLY A 86 -7.62 -1.66 19.06
C GLY A 86 -8.42 -0.36 19.21
N ILE A 87 -9.54 -0.23 18.50
CA ILE A 87 -10.50 0.85 18.66
C ILE A 87 -11.67 0.48 19.60
N ASP A 88 -11.97 -0.82 19.75
CA ASP A 88 -12.97 -1.33 20.69
C ASP A 88 -12.34 -2.31 21.68
N ASN A 89 -12.01 -1.88 22.91
CA ASN A 89 -11.52 -2.68 24.07
C ASN A 89 -10.54 -3.86 23.76
N THR A 90 -9.93 -3.86 22.57
CA THR A 90 -9.07 -4.92 22.05
C THR A 90 -7.68 -4.60 22.55
N PRO A 91 -7.00 -5.55 23.24
CA PRO A 91 -5.64 -5.31 23.68
C PRO A 91 -4.77 -4.88 22.49
N ALA A 92 -4.03 -3.78 22.64
CA ALA A 92 -3.22 -3.21 21.55
C ALA A 92 -2.23 -4.23 20.95
N SER A 93 -1.70 -5.15 21.77
CA SER A 93 -0.83 -6.24 21.34
C SER A 93 -1.48 -7.22 20.36
N ASN A 94 -2.80 -7.38 20.42
CA ASN A 94 -3.54 -8.33 19.60
C ASN A 94 -3.91 -7.70 18.25
N ALA A 95 -4.28 -6.41 18.26
CA ALA A 95 -4.49 -5.66 17.03
C ALA A 95 -3.20 -5.62 16.20
N ALA A 96 -2.06 -5.28 16.82
CA ALA A 96 -0.76 -5.25 16.17
C ALA A 96 -0.24 -6.61 15.66
N ALA A 97 -0.91 -7.73 15.97
CA ALA A 97 -0.59 -9.04 15.42
C ALA A 97 -1.26 -9.33 14.07
N ILE A 98 -2.24 -8.51 13.69
CA ILE A 98 -3.07 -8.72 12.50
C ILE A 98 -2.29 -8.30 11.25
N GLN A 99 -2.29 -9.16 10.23
CA GLN A 99 -1.57 -8.95 8.99
C GLN A 99 -2.51 -9.06 7.80
N THR A 100 -2.56 -7.99 7.02
CA THR A 100 -3.18 -7.96 5.69
C THR A 100 -2.07 -7.90 4.65
N GLY A 101 -2.19 -8.68 3.58
CA GLY A 101 -1.12 -8.81 2.59
C GLY A 101 -0.94 -7.54 1.76
N ARG A 102 -2.04 -7.04 1.18
CA ARG A 102 -2.02 -6.04 0.10
C ARG A 102 -3.03 -4.93 0.38
N GLY A 103 -2.67 -3.70 0.07
CA GLY A 103 -3.62 -2.59 0.08
C GLY A 103 -4.54 -2.65 -1.14
N ALA A 104 -4.10 -2.00 -2.22
CA ALA A 104 -4.77 -2.01 -3.52
C ALA A 104 -3.86 -2.57 -4.62
N LEU A 105 -4.31 -3.64 -5.30
CA LEU A 105 -3.72 -4.10 -6.56
C LEU A 105 -4.55 -3.55 -7.73
N ILE A 106 -3.90 -2.85 -8.65
CA ILE A 106 -4.53 -2.25 -9.83
C ILE A 106 -3.86 -2.81 -11.08
N GLU A 107 -4.62 -3.57 -11.86
CA GLU A 107 -4.20 -4.12 -13.16
C GLU A 107 -5.01 -3.53 -14.31
N SER A 108 -6.00 -2.68 -14.00
CA SER A 108 -6.92 -2.08 -14.96
C SER A 108 -6.19 -1.38 -16.09
N THR A 109 -6.63 -1.63 -17.32
CA THR A 109 -6.25 -0.85 -18.50
C THR A 109 -7.26 0.26 -18.83
N SER A 110 -8.40 0.28 -18.12
CA SER A 110 -9.43 1.31 -18.22
C SER A 110 -9.22 2.42 -17.20
N PRO A 111 -9.73 3.65 -17.46
CA PRO A 111 -9.59 4.78 -16.55
C PRO A 111 -10.00 4.45 -15.11
N THR A 112 -9.06 4.60 -14.18
CA THR A 112 -9.25 4.27 -12.77
C THR A 112 -8.73 5.39 -11.87
N TYR A 113 -9.53 5.81 -10.90
CA TYR A 113 -9.29 6.99 -10.07
C TYR A 113 -9.34 6.61 -8.60
N PHE A 114 -8.29 6.94 -7.86
CA PHE A 114 -8.20 6.81 -6.40
C PHE A 114 -8.04 8.22 -5.82
N VAL A 115 -9.12 8.75 -5.28
CA VAL A 115 -9.27 10.13 -4.81
C VAL A 115 -9.32 10.18 -3.29
N GLY A 116 -8.26 10.66 -2.64
CA GLY A 116 -8.20 10.69 -1.18
C GLY A 116 -8.31 9.29 -0.56
N VAL A 117 -7.54 8.34 -1.08
CA VAL A 117 -7.56 6.94 -0.64
C VAL A 117 -6.36 6.66 0.24
N ALA A 118 -6.60 5.96 1.35
CA ALA A 118 -5.55 5.46 2.21
C ALA A 118 -5.58 3.93 2.25
N MET A 119 -4.41 3.30 2.20
CA MET A 119 -4.24 1.86 2.39
C MET A 119 -3.07 1.70 3.36
N GLU A 120 -3.33 1.25 4.58
CA GLU A 120 -2.34 1.32 5.66
C GLU A 120 -2.01 -0.05 6.24
N HIS A 121 -0.79 -0.17 6.74
CA HIS A 121 -0.28 -1.31 7.48
C HIS A 121 -0.42 -2.64 6.74
N CYS A 122 -0.30 -2.60 5.41
CA CYS A 122 -0.25 -3.78 4.56
C CYS A 122 1.16 -4.38 4.54
N SER A 123 1.27 -5.70 4.44
CA SER A 123 2.55 -6.40 4.59
C SER A 123 3.46 -6.28 3.37
N LEU A 124 2.89 -6.10 2.17
CA LEU A 124 3.66 -6.06 0.92
C LEU A 124 3.69 -4.66 0.33
N TYR A 125 2.53 -4.03 0.20
CA TYR A 125 2.39 -2.70 -0.36
C TYR A 125 1.04 -2.09 -0.03
N SER A 126 0.95 -0.77 -0.19
CA SER A 126 -0.29 -0.01 0.00
C SER A 126 -1.02 0.24 -1.32
N VAL A 127 -0.32 0.67 -2.37
CA VAL A 127 -0.85 0.60 -3.74
C VAL A 127 0.19 -0.03 -4.67
N HIS A 128 -0.22 -1.03 -5.42
CA HIS A 128 0.57 -1.63 -6.48
C HIS A 128 -0.16 -1.53 -7.82
N THR A 129 0.50 -0.97 -8.82
CA THR A 129 0.04 -1.03 -10.21
C THR A 129 0.86 -2.05 -10.98
N TYR A 130 0.19 -2.98 -11.65
CA TYR A 130 0.85 -3.96 -12.51
C TYR A 130 0.31 -3.90 -13.94
N ASN A 131 1.13 -3.51 -14.91
CA ASN A 131 0.77 -3.28 -16.32
C ASN A 131 -0.50 -2.43 -16.52
N ALA A 132 -0.84 -1.61 -15.53
CA ALA A 132 -2.05 -0.81 -15.51
C ALA A 132 -1.95 0.37 -16.49
N GLN A 133 -3.11 0.87 -16.94
CA GLN A 133 -3.17 2.03 -17.81
C GLN A 133 -4.23 3.01 -17.36
N ASN A 134 -3.98 4.30 -17.60
CA ASN A 134 -4.94 5.38 -17.33
C ASN A 134 -5.30 5.47 -15.84
N VAL A 135 -4.29 5.44 -14.97
CA VAL A 135 -4.48 5.45 -13.51
C VAL A 135 -4.21 6.84 -12.97
N TRP A 136 -5.15 7.37 -12.18
CA TRP A 136 -4.97 8.60 -11.42
C TRP A 136 -5.07 8.34 -9.93
N LEU A 137 -4.08 8.80 -9.18
CA LEU A 137 -3.97 8.66 -7.73
C LEU A 137 -3.84 10.07 -7.12
N GLY A 138 -4.63 10.45 -6.11
CA GLY A 138 -4.46 11.77 -5.50
C GLY A 138 -5.46 12.17 -4.40
N LEU A 139 -5.03 12.62 -3.22
CA LEU A 139 -3.77 12.21 -2.59
C LEU A 139 -3.90 10.75 -2.14
N ILE A 140 -2.81 9.99 -2.21
CA ILE A 140 -2.71 8.68 -1.56
C ILE A 140 -1.97 8.82 -0.25
N GLN A 141 -2.44 8.12 0.77
CA GLN A 141 -1.73 8.03 2.04
C GLN A 141 -1.52 6.58 2.49
N ASP A 142 -0.40 6.34 3.14
CA ASP A 142 0.04 5.03 3.64
C ASP A 142 0.80 5.18 4.97
N GLU A 143 0.81 4.11 5.77
CA GLU A 143 1.75 3.87 6.86
C GLU A 143 2.28 2.42 6.83
N THR A 144 3.61 2.26 6.86
CA THR A 144 4.26 0.94 7.02
C THR A 144 3.80 0.27 8.33
N PRO A 145 3.52 -1.05 8.35
CA PRO A 145 3.14 -1.73 9.58
C PRO A 145 4.23 -1.62 10.67
N TYR A 146 3.86 -1.16 11.86
CA TYR A 146 4.82 -0.86 12.93
C TYR A 146 5.61 -2.09 13.42
N TRP A 147 5.03 -3.28 13.29
CA TRP A 147 5.66 -4.55 13.66
C TRP A 147 6.64 -5.08 12.60
N GLN A 148 6.70 -4.48 11.40
CA GLN A 148 7.36 -5.08 10.25
C GLN A 148 8.89 -5.14 10.39
N ARG A 149 9.52 -4.38 11.28
CA ARG A 149 10.95 -4.56 11.59
C ARG A 149 11.27 -5.94 12.19
N ASP A 150 10.39 -6.44 13.05
CA ASP A 150 10.55 -7.75 13.71
C ASP A 150 10.16 -8.91 12.79
N ASN A 151 9.42 -8.60 11.72
CA ASN A 151 9.02 -9.54 10.68
C ASN A 151 9.08 -8.87 9.29
N PRO A 152 10.28 -8.67 8.72
CA PRO A 152 10.50 -7.90 7.49
C PRO A 152 9.76 -8.47 6.28
N ALA A 153 9.38 -7.61 5.33
CA ALA A 153 8.67 -8.01 4.11
C ALA A 153 9.43 -9.12 3.32
N PRO A 154 8.74 -10.13 2.77
CA PRO A 154 7.29 -10.30 2.66
C PRO A 154 6.59 -10.79 3.95
N SER A 155 7.28 -10.73 5.08
CA SER A 155 6.77 -11.07 6.41
C SER A 155 6.33 -12.54 6.45
N ASN A 156 5.11 -12.82 6.89
CA ASN A 156 4.59 -14.20 6.86
C ASN A 156 3.96 -14.55 5.50
N TRP A 157 3.85 -13.63 4.54
CA TRP A 157 3.23 -13.90 3.25
C TRP A 157 4.18 -14.64 2.32
N THR A 158 3.64 -15.63 1.61
CA THR A 158 4.32 -16.21 0.46
C THR A 158 4.05 -15.29 -0.73
N VAL A 159 5.13 -14.78 -1.32
CA VAL A 159 5.10 -14.04 -2.59
C VAL A 159 4.37 -14.89 -3.62
N ASN A 160 3.40 -14.29 -4.31
CA ASN A 160 2.56 -14.97 -5.27
C ASN A 160 2.59 -14.23 -6.61
N ASP A 161 3.25 -14.84 -7.59
CA ASP A 161 3.39 -14.32 -8.95
C ASP A 161 2.04 -14.07 -9.64
N ALA A 162 0.98 -14.80 -9.27
CA ALA A 162 -0.36 -14.60 -9.82
C ALA A 162 -1.02 -13.28 -9.38
N TYR A 163 -0.45 -12.61 -8.37
CA TYR A 163 -0.85 -11.28 -7.90
C TYR A 163 0.28 -10.26 -8.04
N HIS A 164 1.35 -10.63 -8.75
CA HIS A 164 2.49 -9.77 -9.02
C HIS A 164 3.10 -9.17 -7.75
N ASP A 165 3.14 -9.96 -6.68
CA ASP A 165 3.69 -9.47 -5.42
C ASP A 165 5.15 -9.06 -5.57
N PRO A 166 5.60 -7.95 -4.95
CA PRO A 166 7.01 -7.66 -4.83
C PRO A 166 7.68 -8.78 -4.02
N ASP A 167 8.77 -9.33 -4.57
CA ASP A 167 9.52 -10.42 -3.94
C ASP A 167 10.62 -9.92 -2.98
N PHE A 168 10.83 -8.60 -2.95
CA PHE A 168 11.88 -7.91 -2.19
C PHE A 168 13.30 -8.42 -2.48
N SER A 169 13.53 -9.02 -3.65
CA SER A 169 14.84 -9.53 -4.08
C SER A 169 15.85 -8.42 -4.34
N ASN A 170 15.38 -7.18 -4.55
CA ASN A 170 16.17 -5.95 -4.56
C ASN A 170 16.83 -5.65 -3.19
N CYS A 171 16.43 -6.31 -2.12
CA CYS A 171 16.98 -6.17 -0.78
C CYS A 171 17.69 -7.45 -0.32
N ALA A 172 18.86 -7.29 0.31
CA ALA A 172 19.51 -8.39 1.00
C ALA A 172 18.57 -9.01 2.05
N ALA A 173 18.61 -10.33 2.22
CA ALA A 173 17.70 -11.04 3.15
C ALA A 173 17.83 -10.54 4.60
N SER A 174 19.00 -10.04 5.00
CA SER A 174 19.26 -9.48 6.33
C SER A 174 19.01 -7.97 6.44
N ASP A 175 18.66 -7.29 5.34
CA ASP A 175 18.43 -5.84 5.34
C ASP A 175 16.99 -5.52 5.72
N VAL A 176 16.77 -5.42 7.03
CA VAL A 176 15.44 -5.12 7.60
C VAL A 176 14.93 -3.74 7.23
N ASN A 177 15.80 -2.76 6.93
CA ASN A 177 15.37 -1.40 6.60
C ASN A 177 14.93 -1.30 5.12
N CYS A 178 15.52 -2.13 4.26
CA CYS A 178 15.11 -2.27 2.87
C CYS A 178 13.84 -3.13 2.74
N ARG A 179 13.71 -4.19 3.55
CA ARG A 179 12.56 -5.10 3.56
C ARG A 179 11.38 -4.56 4.37
N GLN A 180 10.79 -3.47 3.90
CA GLN A 180 9.57 -2.86 4.43
C GLN A 180 8.51 -2.77 3.32
N SER A 181 7.24 -2.68 3.69
CA SER A 181 6.13 -2.50 2.76
C SER A 181 6.34 -1.24 1.90
N PHE A 182 6.04 -1.33 0.61
CA PHE A 182 6.07 -0.16 -0.26
C PHE A 182 4.79 0.65 -0.12
N GLY A 183 4.90 1.97 0.04
CA GLY A 183 3.73 2.83 -0.03
C GLY A 183 3.11 2.81 -1.43
N LEU A 184 3.96 2.95 -2.45
CA LEU A 184 3.58 2.80 -3.86
C LEU A 184 4.58 1.89 -4.58
N ASN A 185 4.09 0.92 -5.35
CA ASN A 185 4.89 0.04 -6.20
C ASN A 185 4.40 0.08 -7.65
N PHE A 186 5.24 0.53 -8.57
CA PHE A 186 4.92 0.65 -9.99
C PHE A 186 5.68 -0.39 -10.83
N ASP A 187 4.94 -1.32 -11.44
CA ASP A 187 5.46 -2.34 -12.35
C ASP A 187 4.72 -2.31 -13.68
N GLY A 188 5.34 -1.73 -14.69
CA GLY A 188 4.84 -1.67 -16.05
C GLY A 188 3.64 -0.75 -16.23
N GLY A 189 3.13 -0.73 -17.46
CA GLY A 189 1.95 0.02 -17.83
C GLY A 189 2.23 1.38 -18.46
N GLN A 190 1.19 2.21 -18.52
CA GLN A 190 1.29 3.53 -19.14
C GLN A 190 0.29 4.54 -18.58
N ASP A 191 0.61 5.84 -18.69
CA ASP A 191 -0.32 6.92 -18.33
C ASP A 191 -0.79 6.80 -16.87
N ILE A 192 0.18 6.76 -15.95
CA ILE A 192 -0.02 6.65 -14.51
C ILE A 192 0.39 7.96 -13.86
N PHE A 193 -0.54 8.59 -13.15
CA PHE A 193 -0.33 9.89 -12.55
C PHE A 193 -0.65 9.86 -11.06
N SER A 194 0.32 10.20 -10.23
CA SER A 194 0.13 10.39 -8.79
C SER A 194 0.28 11.86 -8.42
N TYR A 195 -0.77 12.43 -7.82
CA TYR A 195 -0.84 13.83 -7.40
C TYR A 195 -0.94 13.91 -5.88
N GLY A 196 0.23 13.99 -5.25
CA GLY A 196 0.37 13.95 -3.81
C GLY A 196 0.35 12.51 -3.31
N SER A 197 1.44 12.11 -2.66
CA SER A 197 1.56 10.80 -2.02
C SER A 197 2.26 10.98 -0.70
N ALA A 198 1.63 10.52 0.36
CA ALA A 198 2.10 10.63 1.73
C ALA A 198 2.39 9.22 2.24
N VAL A 199 3.64 8.77 2.09
CA VAL A 199 4.08 7.40 2.39
C VAL A 199 4.89 7.42 3.70
N TRP A 200 4.22 7.17 4.82
CA TRP A 200 4.81 7.38 6.15
C TRP A 200 5.44 6.11 6.72
N THR A 201 6.47 6.29 7.53
CA THR A 201 7.08 5.21 8.31
C THR A 201 7.29 5.68 9.74
N PHE A 202 6.53 5.18 10.71
CA PHE A 202 6.72 5.54 12.11
C PHE A 202 7.62 4.52 12.82
N ALA A 203 8.83 4.94 13.19
CA ALA A 203 9.83 4.18 13.95
C ALA A 203 9.83 2.66 13.67
N PRO A 204 10.13 2.26 12.41
CA PRO A 204 11.54 2.02 12.08
C PRO A 204 12.09 2.86 10.91
N THR A 205 13.40 2.71 10.63
CA THR A 205 14.07 3.26 9.44
C THR A 205 13.67 2.49 8.18
N GLN A 206 13.34 3.19 7.10
CA GLN A 206 12.99 2.61 5.80
C GLN A 206 13.90 3.15 4.69
N THR A 207 14.34 2.24 3.82
CA THR A 207 15.24 2.60 2.71
C THR A 207 14.48 3.08 1.49
N ASN A 208 13.42 2.38 1.07
CA ASN A 208 12.67 2.66 -0.16
C ASN A 208 11.16 2.75 0.15
N ASP A 209 10.55 3.92 -0.06
CA ASP A 209 9.11 4.11 0.18
C ASP A 209 8.27 3.91 -1.09
N ILE A 210 8.71 4.50 -2.21
CA ILE A 210 8.12 4.31 -3.54
C ILE A 210 9.11 3.51 -4.40
N TRP A 211 8.64 2.40 -4.95
CA TRP A 211 9.43 1.56 -5.84
C TRP A 211 8.92 1.62 -7.28
N ILE A 212 9.83 1.85 -8.22
CA ILE A 212 9.61 1.74 -9.66
C ILE A 212 10.52 0.62 -10.15
N THR A 213 9.91 -0.47 -10.63
CA THR A 213 10.65 -1.65 -11.09
C THR A 213 11.43 -1.37 -12.39
N ASN A 214 12.25 -2.33 -12.81
CA ASN A 214 12.91 -2.29 -14.12
C ASN A 214 11.93 -2.21 -15.31
N ASN A 215 10.69 -2.65 -15.12
CA ASN A 215 9.61 -2.48 -16.07
C ASN A 215 8.97 -1.11 -15.84
N THR A 216 9.70 -0.02 -16.10
CA THR A 216 9.22 1.34 -15.80
C THR A 216 7.96 1.66 -16.62
N PRO A 217 6.87 2.16 -16.01
CA PRO A 217 5.70 2.56 -16.77
C PRO A 217 6.02 3.71 -17.73
N SER A 218 5.50 3.65 -18.95
CA SER A 218 5.64 4.75 -19.90
C SER A 218 4.71 5.92 -19.53
N ASN A 219 5.23 7.16 -19.52
CA ASN A 219 4.44 8.32 -19.09
C ASN A 219 3.94 8.22 -17.63
N LEU A 220 4.84 7.89 -16.71
CA LEU A 220 4.62 7.99 -15.27
C LEU A 220 5.02 9.39 -14.76
N ALA A 221 4.14 10.00 -13.97
CA ALA A 221 4.41 11.25 -13.28
C ALA A 221 3.94 11.19 -11.82
N ILE A 222 4.85 11.53 -10.90
CA ILE A 222 4.58 11.55 -9.46
C ILE A 222 4.84 12.97 -8.96
N PHE A 223 3.81 13.66 -8.51
CA PHE A 223 3.87 15.03 -8.01
C PHE A 223 3.76 15.06 -6.49
N ASN A 224 4.58 15.86 -5.83
CA ASN A 224 4.58 16.03 -4.37
C ASN A 224 4.61 14.72 -3.55
N PRO A 225 5.34 13.65 -3.93
CA PRO A 225 5.52 12.53 -3.03
C PRO A 225 6.36 13.00 -1.83
N ASN A 226 5.94 12.57 -0.66
CA ASN A 226 6.60 12.86 0.59
C ASN A 226 6.59 11.63 1.48
N ASN A 227 7.62 11.55 2.31
CA ASN A 227 7.76 10.58 3.39
C ASN A 227 8.09 11.31 4.69
N GLY A 228 8.15 10.57 5.79
CA GLY A 228 8.46 11.11 7.10
C GLY A 228 7.74 10.37 8.21
N GLY A 229 7.77 10.95 9.39
CA GLY A 229 7.22 10.38 10.61
C GLY A 229 7.99 10.80 11.85
N VAL A 230 7.83 10.08 12.95
CA VAL A 230 8.56 10.34 14.19
C VAL A 230 9.45 9.14 14.53
N GLY A 231 10.72 9.39 14.85
CA GLY A 231 11.66 8.36 15.33
C GLY A 231 12.23 7.42 14.27
N GLY A 232 11.89 7.63 12.99
CA GLY A 232 12.47 6.92 11.84
C GLY A 232 13.64 7.68 11.20
N ASN A 233 14.31 7.00 10.25
CA ASN A 233 15.17 7.64 9.25
C ASN A 233 14.71 7.15 7.88
N TRP A 234 14.78 8.00 6.87
CA TRP A 234 14.36 7.69 5.51
C TRP A 234 15.50 7.97 4.56
N THR A 235 15.66 7.12 3.55
CA THR A 235 16.75 7.26 2.58
C THR A 235 16.21 7.72 1.24
N ASN A 236 15.44 6.86 0.57
CA ASN A 236 14.90 7.08 -0.76
C ASN A 236 13.37 7.27 -0.69
N ILE A 237 12.91 8.45 -1.10
CA ILE A 237 11.49 8.74 -1.30
C ILE A 237 11.00 7.95 -2.52
N ILE A 238 11.77 7.99 -3.60
CA ILE A 238 11.54 7.22 -4.82
C ILE A 238 12.83 6.49 -5.18
N THR A 239 12.70 5.19 -5.48
CA THR A 239 13.76 4.37 -6.06
C THR A 239 13.32 3.80 -7.39
N ALA A 240 14.19 3.92 -8.40
CA ALA A 240 13.95 3.37 -9.73
C ALA A 240 15.02 2.34 -10.09
N GLU A 241 14.61 1.08 -10.21
CA GLU A 241 15.52 -0.05 -10.40
C GLU A 241 16.31 0.03 -11.72
N ALA A 242 15.72 0.63 -12.77
CA ALA A 242 16.28 0.73 -14.13
C ALA A 242 17.48 1.67 -14.27
N GLY A 243 18.21 1.95 -13.18
CA GLY A 243 19.30 2.94 -13.16
C GLY A 243 18.82 4.38 -13.23
N GLY A 244 17.54 4.63 -12.90
CA GLY A 244 17.03 5.98 -12.68
C GLY A 244 17.68 6.60 -11.44
N ALA A 245 17.75 7.94 -11.39
CA ALA A 245 18.24 8.61 -10.19
C ALA A 245 17.20 8.48 -9.07
N ASP A 246 17.62 7.89 -7.94
CA ASP A 246 16.83 7.90 -6.72
C ASP A 246 16.53 9.34 -6.28
N ALA A 247 15.30 9.59 -5.84
CA ALA A 247 14.95 10.84 -5.19
C ALA A 247 15.10 10.64 -3.68
N THR A 248 16.16 11.20 -3.11
CA THR A 248 16.53 10.95 -1.72
C THR A 248 16.05 12.06 -0.78
N VAL A 249 15.85 11.70 0.50
CA VAL A 249 15.55 12.68 1.55
C VAL A 249 16.68 13.70 1.71
N ALA A 250 17.93 13.26 1.58
CA ALA A 250 19.09 14.14 1.67
C ALA A 250 19.10 15.25 0.61
N GLN A 251 18.60 14.96 -0.60
CA GLN A 251 18.53 15.92 -1.70
C GLN A 251 17.24 16.76 -1.67
N SER A 252 16.23 16.31 -0.94
CA SER A 252 14.88 16.92 -0.94
C SER A 252 14.30 16.95 0.48
N PRO A 253 14.97 17.63 1.44
CA PRO A 253 14.57 17.60 2.84
C PRO A 253 13.21 18.26 3.04
N GLY A 254 12.39 17.63 3.88
CA GLY A 254 11.02 18.02 4.19
C GLY A 254 10.84 18.28 5.69
N SER A 255 9.58 18.42 6.10
CA SER A 255 9.23 18.49 7.53
C SER A 255 9.20 17.08 8.14
N TRP A 256 9.20 16.98 9.47
CA TRP A 256 9.08 15.68 10.18
C TRP A 256 10.21 14.67 9.85
N GLY A 257 11.41 15.17 9.57
CA GLY A 257 12.61 14.33 9.36
C GLY A 257 12.66 13.57 8.02
N GLY A 258 11.58 13.60 7.24
CA GLY A 258 11.52 13.03 5.89
C GLY A 258 11.85 14.04 4.80
N GLY A 259 11.33 13.78 3.60
CA GLY A 259 11.59 14.54 2.40
C GLY A 259 10.35 14.76 1.54
N VAL A 260 10.45 15.70 0.61
CA VAL A 260 9.38 16.02 -0.34
C VAL A 260 9.97 16.36 -1.71
N VAL A 261 9.53 15.64 -2.73
CA VAL A 261 9.93 15.89 -4.13
C VAL A 261 8.83 16.69 -4.81
N ALA A 262 9.14 17.75 -5.55
CA ALA A 262 8.11 18.51 -6.25
C ALA A 262 7.46 17.69 -7.39
N ALA A 263 8.30 17.04 -8.20
CA ALA A 263 7.87 16.14 -9.27
C ALA A 263 8.97 15.13 -9.63
N TYR A 264 8.55 13.91 -9.98
CA TYR A 264 9.35 12.88 -10.62
C TYR A 264 8.67 12.49 -11.93
N LEU A 265 9.37 12.61 -13.05
CA LEU A 265 8.80 12.48 -14.38
C LEU A 265 9.62 11.49 -15.21
N THR A 266 8.97 10.40 -15.65
CA THR A 266 9.49 9.50 -16.68
C THR A 266 8.65 9.70 -17.92
N LEU A 267 8.94 10.78 -18.64
CA LEU A 267 8.26 11.11 -19.89
C LEU A 267 8.62 10.05 -20.95
N ALA A 268 7.64 9.65 -21.76
CA ALA A 268 7.86 8.76 -22.88
C ALA A 268 8.92 9.36 -23.83
N SER A 269 9.97 8.60 -24.14
CA SER A 269 10.90 8.87 -25.24
C SER A 269 10.28 8.47 -26.58
#